data_AF-A0A956HDD3-F1
#
_entry.id   AF-A0A956HDD3-F1
#
_cell.length_a   1.000
_cell.length_b   1.000
_cell.length_c   1.000
_cell.angle_alpha   90.00
_cell.angle_beta   90.00
_cell.angle_gamma   90.00
#
_symmetry.space_group_name_H-M   'P 1'
#
loop_
_entity.id
_entity.type
_entity.pdbx_description
1 polymer ?
#
loop_
_entity_poly.entity_id
_entity_poly.type
_entity_poly.pdbx_seq_one_letter_code
_entity_poly.pdbx_strand_id
1 'polypeptide(L)'
;MSLAKSYCKILRQHVRMHAAWLPVSTNFELGDYGLWRGGVFTPIGNIREFDVPLMEISEGNPVTLSYVSSGTRIVHLQGGVEVSNIANVGGGEAELKLEFSKSESFYIQAPRLDSIRITNIAEIAHRLQGSKVDGRRWRLRYKVVHEIFTAECVTLLATIEKDTSVSVRGEASLVQSVESGAVNTAMQAQFSRKVGLNIIGQRGPIGLRLFRCRASGTPLLFGDEGVRGVTPDDEELPYEELGYDDDFDDDPDEDDELVT
;
A
#
# COMPACT_ATOMS: atom_id res chain seq x y z
N MET A 1 1.21 -16.88 1.88
CA MET A 1 0.99 -15.87 0.82
C MET A 1 2.13 -14.86 0.94
N SER A 2 2.34 -13.93 -0.01
CA SER A 2 3.29 -12.84 0.27
C SER A 2 2.63 -11.80 1.18
N LEU A 3 3.41 -11.17 2.07
CA LEU A 3 2.94 -10.12 2.98
C LEU A 3 2.20 -9.00 2.23
N ALA A 4 2.71 -8.65 1.05
CA ALA A 4 2.10 -7.69 0.12
C ALA A 4 0.66 -8.05 -0.24
N LYS A 5 0.41 -9.30 -0.63
CA LYS A 5 -0.92 -9.77 -1.03
C LYS A 5 -1.90 -9.71 0.14
N SER A 6 -1.47 -10.09 1.34
CA SER A 6 -2.30 -10.05 2.55
C SER A 6 -2.66 -8.60 2.94
N TYR A 7 -1.69 -7.67 2.87
CA TYR A 7 -1.94 -6.25 3.11
C TYR A 7 -2.91 -5.63 2.07
N CYS A 8 -2.68 -5.88 0.78
CA CYS A 8 -3.57 -5.43 -0.29
C CYS A 8 -5.00 -5.96 -0.11
N LYS A 9 -5.15 -7.23 0.32
CA LYS A 9 -6.45 -7.84 0.57
C LYS A 9 -7.20 -7.11 1.69
N ILE A 10 -6.52 -6.79 2.79
CA ILE A 10 -7.10 -6.07 3.93
C ILE A 10 -7.59 -4.69 3.49
N LEU A 11 -6.73 -3.90 2.84
CA LEU A 11 -7.10 -2.55 2.39
C LEU A 11 -8.27 -2.58 1.40
N ARG A 12 -8.29 -3.56 0.50
CA ARG A 12 -9.38 -3.73 -0.47
C ARG A 12 -10.70 -4.08 0.23
N GLN A 13 -10.67 -5.03 1.17
CA GLN A 13 -11.88 -5.51 1.86
C GLN A 13 -12.47 -4.48 2.81
N HIS A 14 -11.63 -3.71 3.52
CA HIS A 14 -12.10 -2.80 4.57
C HIS A 14 -12.24 -1.36 4.11
N VAL A 15 -11.42 -0.91 3.16
CA VAL A 15 -11.33 0.52 2.79
C VAL A 15 -11.52 0.77 1.30
N ARG A 16 -11.70 -0.29 0.49
CA ARG A 16 -11.86 -0.22 -0.97
C ARG A 16 -10.76 0.62 -1.64
N MET A 17 -9.51 0.37 -1.23
CA MET A 17 -8.31 0.94 -1.83
C MET A 17 -7.27 -0.16 -2.09
N HIS A 18 -6.35 0.12 -3.01
CA HIS A 18 -5.19 -0.70 -3.29
C HIS A 18 -4.01 -0.26 -2.44
N ALA A 19 -3.11 -1.17 -2.05
CA ALA A 19 -1.93 -0.77 -1.29
C ALA A 19 -0.94 0.02 -2.15
N ALA A 20 -0.40 1.09 -1.58
CA ALA A 20 0.83 1.72 -2.03
C ALA A 20 2.01 0.85 -1.57
N TRP A 21 2.30 -0.27 -2.24
CA TRP A 21 3.23 -1.27 -1.69
C TRP A 21 4.70 -0.80 -1.68
N LEU A 22 5.39 -1.23 -0.63
CA LEU A 22 6.27 -0.45 0.25
C LEU A 22 5.62 0.86 0.74
N PRO A 23 4.62 0.74 1.66
CA PRO A 23 3.89 1.89 2.19
C PRO A 23 4.83 2.93 2.77
N VAL A 24 4.43 4.19 2.69
CA VAL A 24 5.16 5.37 3.15
C VAL A 24 6.43 5.69 2.35
N SER A 25 7.24 4.68 2.01
CA SER A 25 8.54 4.89 1.36
C SER A 25 8.47 5.22 -0.14
N THR A 26 7.42 4.74 -0.82
CA THR A 26 7.28 4.98 -2.26
C THR A 26 6.53 6.26 -2.51
N ASN A 27 7.12 7.18 -3.27
CA ASN A 27 6.45 8.39 -3.71
C ASN A 27 5.52 8.06 -4.88
N PHE A 28 4.25 8.38 -4.72
CA PHE A 28 3.25 8.29 -5.78
C PHE A 28 2.69 9.68 -6.05
N GLU A 29 2.43 9.97 -7.32
CA GLU A 29 1.74 11.18 -7.76
C GLU A 29 0.43 10.87 -8.48
N LEU A 30 -0.49 11.84 -8.46
CA LEU A 30 -1.70 11.76 -9.27
C LEU A 30 -1.30 11.70 -10.74
N GLY A 31 -1.93 10.79 -11.47
CA GLY A 31 -1.62 10.55 -12.87
C GLY A 31 -0.45 9.61 -13.11
N ASP A 32 0.20 9.07 -12.08
CA ASP A 32 1.20 8.02 -12.30
C ASP A 32 0.55 6.84 -13.00
N TYR A 33 1.15 6.40 -14.11
CA TYR A 33 0.72 5.22 -14.84
C TYR A 33 1.74 4.10 -14.68
N GLY A 34 1.25 2.87 -14.73
CA GLY A 34 2.09 1.72 -14.50
C GLY A 34 1.40 0.40 -14.76
N LEU A 35 2.09 -0.66 -14.36
CA LEU A 35 1.60 -2.03 -14.44
C LEU A 35 1.18 -2.51 -13.06
N TRP A 36 0.19 -3.41 -13.04
CA TRP A 36 -0.24 -4.08 -11.84
C TRP A 36 0.14 -5.55 -11.95
N ARG A 37 1.05 -6.00 -11.07
CA ARG A 37 1.56 -7.38 -11.09
C ARG A 37 1.58 -7.94 -9.67
N GLY A 38 1.03 -9.13 -9.49
CA GLY A 38 1.05 -9.82 -8.20
C GLY A 38 0.34 -9.08 -7.05
N GLY A 39 -0.60 -8.17 -7.36
CA GLY A 39 -1.30 -7.34 -6.37
C GLY A 39 -0.57 -6.04 -6.00
N VAL A 40 0.52 -5.72 -6.70
CA VAL A 40 1.32 -4.51 -6.49
C VAL A 40 1.29 -3.65 -7.74
N PHE A 41 1.10 -2.35 -7.56
CA PHE A 41 1.26 -1.35 -8.61
C PHE A 41 2.73 -0.94 -8.72
N THR A 42 3.27 -0.97 -9.93
CA THR A 42 4.63 -0.50 -10.23
C THR A 42 4.51 0.70 -11.17
N PRO A 43 4.82 1.93 -10.70
CA PRO A 43 4.78 3.13 -11.53
C PRO A 43 5.88 3.05 -12.60
N ILE A 44 5.57 3.51 -13.81
CA ILE A 44 6.49 3.54 -14.96
C ILE A 44 6.73 4.98 -15.43
N GLY A 45 5.72 5.84 -15.29
CA GLY A 45 5.81 7.26 -15.64
C GLY A 45 4.54 7.98 -15.22
N ASN A 46 4.34 9.20 -15.72
CA ASN A 46 3.16 10.01 -15.42
C ASN A 46 2.40 10.40 -16.70
N ILE A 47 1.07 10.48 -16.64
CA ILE A 47 0.24 10.79 -17.83
C ILE A 47 0.54 12.16 -18.46
N ARG A 48 1.22 13.06 -17.73
CA ARG A 48 1.75 14.31 -18.27
C ARG A 48 2.73 14.08 -19.44
N GLU A 49 3.42 12.94 -19.50
CA GLU A 49 4.27 12.55 -20.64
C GLU A 49 3.48 12.32 -21.94
N PHE A 50 2.15 12.19 -21.85
CA PHE A 50 1.25 12.04 -23.00
C PHE A 50 0.51 13.34 -23.34
N ASP A 51 1.00 14.48 -22.88
CA ASP A 51 0.36 15.80 -23.00
C ASP A 51 -1.07 15.84 -22.43
N VAL A 52 -1.36 14.98 -21.43
CA VAL A 52 -2.65 14.95 -20.73
C VAL A 52 -2.51 15.67 -19.38
N PRO A 53 -3.02 16.91 -19.24
CA PRO A 53 -2.94 17.65 -17.99
C PRO A 53 -3.96 17.13 -16.96
N LEU A 54 -3.60 17.24 -15.68
CA LEU A 54 -4.53 17.06 -14.57
C LEU A 54 -5.34 18.36 -14.41
N MET A 55 -6.63 18.34 -14.73
CA MET A 55 -7.43 19.58 -14.76
C MET A 55 -8.19 19.82 -13.47
N GLU A 56 -8.74 18.77 -12.87
CA GLU A 56 -9.58 18.89 -11.69
C GLU A 56 -9.07 17.99 -10.58
N ILE A 57 -8.44 18.60 -9.58
CA ILE A 57 -7.97 17.94 -8.37
C ILE A 57 -8.85 18.38 -7.21
N SER A 58 -9.33 17.42 -6.44
CA SER A 58 -10.14 17.63 -5.24
C SER A 58 -9.49 16.94 -4.06
N GLU A 59 -9.55 17.58 -2.90
CA GLU A 59 -9.19 16.99 -1.62
C GLU A 59 -10.44 16.34 -1.01
N GLY A 60 -10.30 15.12 -0.51
CA GLY A 60 -11.33 14.46 0.28
C GLY A 60 -11.24 14.88 1.74
N ASN A 61 -12.34 14.65 2.49
CA ASN A 61 -12.33 14.87 3.93
C ASN A 61 -11.37 13.89 4.61
N PRO A 62 -10.61 14.34 5.64
CA PRO A 62 -9.76 13.45 6.41
C PRO A 62 -10.61 12.37 7.09
N VAL A 63 -10.10 11.13 7.11
CA VAL A 63 -10.72 10.01 7.81
C VAL A 63 -9.73 9.32 8.74
N THR A 64 -10.22 8.53 9.68
CA THR A 64 -9.38 7.68 10.54
C THR A 64 -9.45 6.24 10.04
N LEU A 65 -8.31 5.55 10.02
CA LEU A 65 -8.22 4.13 9.72
C LEU A 65 -7.63 3.39 10.92
N SER A 66 -8.41 2.48 11.49
CA SER A 66 -7.99 1.58 12.56
C SER A 66 -8.33 0.15 12.12
N TYR A 67 -7.33 -0.71 12.06
CA TYR A 67 -7.49 -2.11 11.72
C TYR A 67 -6.60 -3.00 12.58
N VAL A 68 -7.19 -4.07 13.10
CA VAL A 68 -6.50 -5.08 13.88
C VAL A 68 -6.92 -6.45 13.35
N SER A 69 -5.95 -7.28 13.00
CA SER A 69 -6.22 -8.63 12.50
C SER A 69 -6.87 -9.51 13.57
N SER A 70 -7.66 -10.48 13.12
CA SER A 70 -8.25 -11.47 14.03
C SER A 70 -7.17 -12.23 14.79
N GLY A 71 -7.35 -12.43 16.10
CA GLY A 71 -6.38 -13.14 16.93
C GLY A 71 -5.23 -12.26 17.42
N THR A 72 -5.33 -10.94 17.28
CA THR A 72 -4.45 -9.99 17.96
C THR A 72 -5.07 -9.58 19.30
N ARG A 73 -4.31 -9.65 20.38
CA ARG A 73 -4.67 -9.10 21.70
C ARG A 73 -3.83 -7.85 21.96
N ILE A 74 -4.47 -6.79 22.42
CA ILE A 74 -3.81 -5.58 22.89
C ILE A 74 -3.83 -5.62 24.42
N VAL A 75 -2.66 -5.55 25.04
CA VAL A 75 -2.48 -5.58 26.50
C VAL A 75 -1.78 -4.31 26.92
N HIS A 76 -2.35 -3.62 27.89
CA HIS A 76 -1.75 -2.44 28.50
C HIS A 76 -1.18 -2.83 29.86
N LEU A 77 0.09 -2.53 30.09
CA LEU A 77 0.78 -2.82 31.34
C LEU A 77 1.30 -1.52 31.96
N GLN A 78 1.21 -1.40 33.28
CA GLN A 78 1.87 -0.34 34.05
C GLN A 78 2.48 -0.92 35.31
N GLY A 79 3.78 -0.68 35.52
CA GLY A 79 4.53 -1.37 36.57
C GLY A 79 4.45 -2.91 36.48
N GLY A 80 4.25 -3.45 35.27
CA GLY A 80 4.09 -4.89 35.03
C GLY A 80 2.69 -5.47 35.30
N VAL A 81 1.72 -4.65 35.71
CA VAL A 81 0.33 -5.07 35.96
C VAL A 81 -0.56 -4.70 34.79
N GLU A 82 -1.43 -5.62 34.36
CA GLU A 82 -2.42 -5.36 33.30
C GLU A 82 -3.47 -4.35 33.77
N VAL A 83 -3.62 -3.27 33.00
CA VAL A 83 -4.59 -2.20 33.22
C VAL A 83 -5.55 -2.11 32.04
N SER A 84 -6.76 -1.60 32.26
CA SER A 84 -7.76 -1.48 31.18
C SER A 84 -7.52 -0.30 30.24
N ASN A 85 -6.80 0.73 30.70
CA ASN A 85 -6.42 1.90 29.92
C ASN A 85 -5.23 2.62 30.59
N ILE A 86 -4.21 2.96 29.81
CA ILE A 86 -3.02 3.70 30.27
C ILE A 86 -3.37 5.14 30.70
N ALA A 87 -4.38 5.76 30.10
CA ALA A 87 -4.74 7.16 30.32
C ALA A 87 -5.23 7.46 31.75
N ASN A 88 -5.76 6.46 32.46
CA ASN A 88 -6.47 6.66 33.73
C ASN A 88 -5.58 6.53 34.98
N VAL A 89 -4.31 6.17 34.82
CA VAL A 89 -3.54 5.61 35.94
C VAL A 89 -2.35 6.49 36.37
N GLY A 90 -2.32 7.76 35.94
CA GLY A 90 -1.32 8.73 36.35
C GLY A 90 0.07 8.50 35.71
N GLY A 91 0.96 9.48 35.87
CA GLY A 91 2.29 9.45 35.25
C GLY A 91 3.15 8.25 35.68
N GLY A 92 3.99 7.75 34.78
CA GLY A 92 4.88 6.62 35.03
C GLY A 92 5.26 5.86 33.76
N GLU A 93 6.06 4.80 33.92
CA GLU A 93 6.37 3.88 32.84
C GLU A 93 5.17 2.97 32.52
N ALA A 94 4.82 2.90 31.24
CA ALA A 94 3.79 2.03 30.70
C ALA A 94 4.36 1.18 29.56
N GLU A 95 3.63 0.12 29.24
CA GLU A 95 3.95 -0.79 28.15
C GLU A 95 2.66 -1.15 27.39
N LEU A 96 2.69 -0.94 26.07
CA LEU A 96 1.68 -1.45 25.15
C LEU A 96 2.25 -2.72 24.53
N LYS A 97 1.56 -3.84 24.75
CA LYS A 97 1.94 -5.14 24.19
C LYS A 97 0.87 -5.62 23.21
N LEU A 98 1.27 -5.83 21.97
CA LEU A 98 0.45 -6.43 20.91
C LEU A 98 0.85 -7.89 20.77
N GLU A 99 -0.08 -8.81 21.01
CA GLU A 99 0.15 -10.26 20.92
C GLU A 99 -0.61 -10.82 19.73
N PHE A 100 0.12 -11.30 18.72
CA PHE A 100 -0.44 -11.85 17.50
C PHE A 100 -0.41 -13.38 17.57
N SER A 101 -1.56 -14.02 17.71
CA SER A 101 -1.68 -15.49 17.75
C SER A 101 -1.60 -16.17 16.37
N LYS A 102 -1.68 -15.40 15.28
CA LYS A 102 -1.65 -15.92 13.90
C LYS A 102 -0.48 -15.32 13.13
N SER A 103 0.07 -16.10 12.19
CA SER A 103 0.99 -15.61 11.17
C SER A 103 0.30 -14.65 10.20
N GLU A 104 1.08 -13.80 9.52
CA GLU A 104 0.55 -12.82 8.56
C GLU A 104 -0.51 -11.88 9.16
N SER A 105 -0.33 -11.47 10.43
CA SER A 105 -1.25 -10.57 11.12
C SER A 105 -0.81 -9.12 10.99
N PHE A 106 -1.78 -8.22 10.97
CA PHE A 106 -1.60 -6.79 10.78
C PHE A 106 -2.22 -5.98 11.92
N TYR A 107 -1.54 -4.90 12.29
CA TYR A 107 -2.05 -3.82 13.11
C TYR A 107 -1.80 -2.51 12.35
N ILE A 108 -2.87 -1.76 12.08
CA ILE A 108 -2.82 -0.51 11.32
C ILE A 108 -3.55 0.56 12.14
N GLN A 109 -2.86 1.64 12.47
CA GLN A 109 -3.45 2.88 12.97
C GLN A 109 -2.99 4.02 12.09
N ALA A 110 -3.94 4.75 11.52
CA ALA A 110 -3.71 6.03 10.87
C ALA A 110 -4.81 6.99 11.37
N PRO A 111 -4.54 7.82 12.40
CA PRO A 111 -5.55 8.69 13.00
C PRO A 111 -6.09 9.71 12.01
N ARG A 112 -5.23 10.11 11.06
CA ARG A 112 -5.57 11.02 9.99
C ARG A 112 -5.06 10.47 8.66
N LEU A 113 -6.00 10.23 7.76
CA LEU A 113 -5.81 9.80 6.39
C LEU A 113 -6.43 10.85 5.47
N ASP A 114 -5.59 11.63 4.82
CA ASP A 114 -6.00 12.63 3.84
C ASP A 114 -6.05 11.97 2.44
N SER A 115 -6.90 12.48 1.57
CA SER A 115 -6.99 11.99 0.19
C SER A 115 -6.97 13.13 -0.81
N ILE A 116 -6.20 12.95 -1.89
CA ILE A 116 -6.22 13.81 -3.06
C ILE A 116 -6.66 12.98 -4.26
N ARG A 117 -7.52 13.52 -5.12
CA ARG A 117 -8.05 12.77 -6.26
C ARG A 117 -8.29 13.64 -7.49
N ILE A 118 -8.25 12.98 -8.63
CA ILE A 118 -8.69 13.53 -9.91
C ILE A 118 -10.20 13.32 -10.05
N THR A 119 -10.96 14.38 -10.34
CA THR A 119 -12.43 14.28 -10.50
C THR A 119 -12.86 14.08 -11.94
N ASN A 120 -12.12 14.61 -12.92
CA ASN A 120 -12.44 14.50 -14.35
C ASN A 120 -11.86 13.24 -15.02
N ILE A 121 -11.94 12.08 -14.36
CA ILE A 121 -11.33 10.81 -14.81
C ILE A 121 -11.80 10.40 -16.22
N ALA A 122 -13.08 10.63 -16.55
CA ALA A 122 -13.64 10.28 -17.85
C ALA A 122 -12.98 11.05 -19.00
N GLU A 123 -12.70 12.33 -18.80
CA GLU A 123 -12.04 13.17 -19.79
C GLU A 123 -10.58 12.75 -19.99
N ILE A 124 -9.87 12.47 -18.89
CA ILE A 124 -8.49 11.97 -18.95
C ILE A 124 -8.43 10.64 -19.69
N ALA A 125 -9.35 9.71 -19.41
CA ALA A 125 -9.40 8.41 -20.09
C ALA A 125 -9.63 8.56 -21.60
N HIS A 126 -10.50 9.50 -22.00
CA HIS A 126 -10.75 9.80 -23.41
C HIS A 126 -9.50 10.35 -24.12
N ARG A 127 -8.78 11.27 -23.47
CA ARG A 127 -7.53 11.85 -24.01
C ARG A 127 -6.42 10.81 -24.14
N LEU A 128 -6.29 9.90 -23.17
CA LEU A 128 -5.27 8.85 -23.18
C LEU A 128 -5.50 7.78 -24.26
N GLN A 129 -6.74 7.42 -24.56
CA GLN A 129 -7.06 6.35 -25.53
C GLN A 129 -6.42 6.57 -26.92
N GLY A 130 -6.28 7.84 -27.34
CA GLY A 130 -5.70 8.23 -28.62
C GLY A 130 -4.29 8.83 -28.53
N SER A 131 -3.71 8.97 -27.33
CA SER A 131 -2.48 9.72 -27.18
C SER A 131 -1.27 8.97 -27.76
N LYS A 132 -0.44 9.73 -28.47
CA LYS A 132 0.85 9.31 -28.99
C LYS A 132 1.82 10.47 -28.90
N VAL A 133 2.84 10.34 -28.07
CA VAL A 133 3.89 11.34 -27.87
C VAL A 133 5.24 10.66 -28.03
N ASP A 134 6.15 11.26 -28.78
CA ASP A 134 7.51 10.74 -29.02
C ASP A 134 7.56 9.27 -29.45
N GLY A 135 6.63 8.87 -30.31
CA GLY A 135 6.51 7.49 -30.80
C GLY A 135 5.90 6.50 -29.79
N ARG A 136 5.73 6.89 -28.52
CA ARG A 136 5.07 6.09 -27.48
C ARG A 136 3.56 6.24 -27.59
N ARG A 137 2.87 5.11 -27.77
CA ARG A 137 1.41 5.04 -27.77
C ARG A 137 0.93 4.56 -26.40
N TRP A 138 -0.16 5.15 -25.91
CA TRP A 138 -0.84 4.65 -24.72
C TRP A 138 -1.19 3.16 -24.84
N ARG A 139 -0.98 2.38 -23.77
CA ARG A 139 -1.31 0.95 -23.72
C ARG A 139 -2.47 0.72 -22.78
N LEU A 140 -3.53 0.03 -23.24
CA LEU A 140 -4.75 -0.23 -22.47
C LEU A 140 -4.55 -1.04 -21.18
N ARG A 141 -3.42 -1.75 -21.06
CA ARG A 141 -3.02 -2.48 -19.85
C ARG A 141 -2.53 -1.59 -18.72
N TYR A 142 -2.20 -0.33 -19.02
CA TYR A 142 -1.75 0.61 -18.00
C TYR A 142 -2.89 1.01 -17.09
N LYS A 143 -2.55 1.08 -15.80
CA LYS A 143 -3.40 1.60 -14.74
C LYS A 143 -2.86 2.96 -14.34
N VAL A 144 -3.75 3.89 -14.02
CA VAL A 144 -3.43 5.26 -13.65
C VAL A 144 -3.91 5.52 -12.22
N VAL A 145 -3.05 6.10 -11.40
CA VAL A 145 -3.37 6.57 -10.05
C VAL A 145 -4.27 7.80 -10.17
N HIS A 146 -5.52 7.69 -9.72
CA HIS A 146 -6.44 8.83 -9.68
C HIS A 146 -6.79 9.30 -8.28
N GLU A 147 -6.42 8.56 -7.24
CA GLU A 147 -6.60 8.98 -5.85
C GLU A 147 -5.48 8.39 -5.00
N ILE A 148 -4.91 9.21 -4.13
CA ILE A 148 -3.84 8.82 -3.21
C ILE A 148 -4.33 9.08 -1.80
N PHE A 149 -4.14 8.09 -0.93
CA PHE A 149 -4.42 8.18 0.50
C PHE A 149 -3.10 8.30 1.26
N THR A 150 -2.89 9.46 1.89
CA THR A 150 -1.68 9.79 2.65
C THR A 150 -2.00 9.81 4.13
N ALA A 151 -1.28 8.99 4.90
CA ALA A 151 -1.39 9.01 6.35
C ALA A 151 -0.34 9.96 6.94
N GLU A 152 -0.72 10.77 7.92
CA GLU A 152 0.21 11.71 8.59
C GLU A 152 1.10 11.03 9.64
N CYS A 153 0.56 10.07 10.38
CA CYS A 153 1.25 9.38 11.49
C CYS A 153 0.85 7.90 11.51
N VAL A 154 1.27 7.11 10.52
CA VAL A 154 0.84 5.71 10.44
C VAL A 154 1.68 4.81 11.33
N THR A 155 0.99 3.96 12.10
CA THR A 155 1.56 2.76 12.72
C THR A 155 1.07 1.54 11.95
N LEU A 156 1.97 0.89 11.21
CA LEU A 156 1.71 -0.33 10.46
C LEU A 156 2.70 -1.40 10.92
N LEU A 157 2.18 -2.41 11.59
CA LEU A 157 2.93 -3.59 12.01
C LEU A 157 2.39 -4.80 11.27
N ALA A 158 3.27 -5.60 10.69
CA ALA A 158 2.90 -6.84 10.02
C ALA A 158 3.82 -7.99 10.42
N THR A 159 3.24 -9.03 11.02
CA THR A 159 3.99 -10.21 11.46
C THR A 159 4.09 -11.24 10.36
N ILE A 160 5.19 -11.98 10.31
CA ILE A 160 5.33 -13.15 9.43
C ILE A 160 5.03 -14.43 10.23
N GLU A 161 5.51 -14.50 11.46
CA GLU A 161 5.36 -15.66 12.32
C GLU A 161 4.15 -15.56 13.25
N LYS A 162 3.59 -16.73 13.60
CA LYS A 162 2.58 -16.86 14.67
C LYS A 162 3.21 -16.58 16.04
N ASP A 163 2.36 -16.32 17.03
CA ASP A 163 2.76 -16.10 18.43
C ASP A 163 3.85 -15.02 18.56
N THR A 164 3.73 -13.98 17.72
CA THR A 164 4.63 -12.82 17.71
C THR A 164 4.09 -11.79 18.68
N SER A 165 4.96 -11.22 19.51
CA SER A 165 4.60 -10.11 20.39
C SER A 165 5.43 -8.87 20.06
N VAL A 166 4.77 -7.72 20.02
CA VAL A 166 5.39 -6.40 19.89
C VAL A 166 5.15 -5.65 21.18
N SER A 167 6.20 -5.23 21.85
CA SER A 167 6.10 -4.42 23.07
C SER A 167 6.70 -3.04 22.83
N VAL A 168 5.92 -2.03 23.15
CA VAL A 168 6.34 -0.63 23.13
C VAL A 168 6.32 -0.13 24.57
N ARG A 169 7.50 0.20 25.09
CA ARG A 169 7.68 0.66 26.48
C ARG A 169 8.10 2.13 26.50
N GLY A 170 7.61 2.88 27.47
CA GLY A 170 7.98 4.28 27.65
C GLY A 170 7.10 4.98 28.66
N GLU A 171 7.16 6.31 28.67
CA GLU A 171 6.23 7.12 29.46
C GLU A 171 4.78 6.87 29.02
N ALA A 172 3.85 6.80 29.98
CA ALA A 172 2.42 6.57 29.73
C ALA A 172 1.84 7.45 28.61
N SER A 173 2.21 8.74 28.57
CA SER A 173 1.80 9.71 27.55
C SER A 173 2.29 9.33 26.14
N LEU A 174 3.51 8.81 26.02
CA LEU A 174 4.09 8.34 24.76
C LEU A 174 3.47 7.02 24.31
N VAL A 175 3.21 6.09 25.24
CA VAL A 175 2.58 4.83 24.90
C VAL A 175 1.13 5.06 24.43
N GLN A 176 0.42 5.98 25.06
CA GLN A 176 -0.92 6.40 24.62
C GLN A 176 -0.91 7.07 23.24
N SER A 177 0.14 7.85 22.92
CA SER A 177 0.27 8.42 21.58
C SER A 177 0.50 7.33 20.52
N VAL A 178 1.17 6.22 20.83
CA VAL A 178 1.33 5.07 19.89
C VAL A 178 0.00 4.42 19.57
N GLU A 179 -0.79 4.16 20.61
CA GLU A 179 -2.09 3.52 20.46
C GLU A 179 -3.03 4.39 19.63
N SER A 180 -3.03 5.70 19.86
CA SER A 180 -3.79 6.65 19.06
C SER A 180 -3.18 6.95 17.69
N GLY A 181 -1.97 6.45 17.39
CA GLY A 181 -1.22 6.75 16.18
C GLY A 181 -0.73 8.20 16.08
N ALA A 182 -0.68 8.96 17.17
CA ALA A 182 -0.21 10.35 17.22
C ALA A 182 1.32 10.48 17.42
N VAL A 183 2.09 9.42 17.21
CA VAL A 183 3.55 9.41 17.45
C VAL A 183 4.27 10.03 16.27
N ASN A 184 5.15 11.00 16.56
CA ASN A 184 6.08 11.59 15.60
C ASN A 184 7.56 11.29 15.94
N THR A 185 7.82 10.43 16.93
CA THR A 185 9.16 10.22 17.49
C THR A 185 9.63 8.77 17.37
N ALA A 186 10.95 8.59 17.31
CA ALA A 186 11.64 7.31 17.21
C ALA A 186 11.44 6.47 18.49
N MET A 187 10.29 5.81 18.60
CA MET A 187 10.05 4.81 19.64
C MET A 187 10.76 3.51 19.31
N GLN A 188 11.35 2.90 20.32
CA GLN A 188 11.94 1.57 20.22
C GLN A 188 10.84 0.53 20.47
N ALA A 189 10.32 -0.06 19.39
CA ALA A 189 9.51 -1.25 19.48
C ALA A 189 10.42 -2.47 19.67
N GLN A 190 10.14 -3.29 20.68
CA GLN A 190 10.79 -4.58 20.89
C GLN A 190 9.93 -5.70 20.31
N PHE A 191 10.57 -6.60 19.57
CA PHE A 191 9.91 -7.69 18.87
C PHE A 191 10.41 -9.03 19.43
N SER A 192 9.50 -9.94 19.77
CA SER A 192 9.90 -11.28 20.23
C SER A 192 10.27 -12.23 19.08
N ARG A 193 9.81 -11.94 17.86
CA ARG A 193 9.99 -12.75 16.64
C ARG A 193 10.19 -11.86 15.41
N LYS A 194 10.41 -12.49 14.25
CA LYS A 194 10.56 -11.81 12.97
C LYS A 194 9.29 -11.04 12.58
N VAL A 195 9.45 -9.75 12.33
CA VAL A 195 8.44 -8.86 11.79
C VAL A 195 8.77 -8.57 10.33
N GLY A 196 7.74 -8.63 9.47
CA GLY A 196 7.91 -8.44 8.03
C GLY A 196 7.83 -6.97 7.61
N LEU A 197 7.04 -6.17 8.34
CA LEU A 197 6.94 -4.74 8.10
C LEU A 197 6.74 -4.00 9.43
N ASN A 198 7.51 -2.95 9.63
CA ASN A 198 7.46 -2.10 10.82
C ASN A 198 7.56 -0.63 10.41
N ILE A 199 6.44 0.05 10.44
CA ILE A 199 6.34 1.49 10.19
C ILE A 199 5.65 2.08 11.41
N ILE A 200 6.28 3.05 12.09
CA ILE A 200 5.72 3.69 13.27
C ILE A 200 5.92 5.19 13.12
N GLY A 201 4.82 5.95 13.20
CA GLY A 201 4.83 7.41 13.25
C GLY A 201 5.38 8.08 12.00
N GLN A 202 5.34 7.40 10.85
CA GLN A 202 5.80 7.99 9.59
C GLN A 202 4.62 8.56 8.79
N ARG A 203 4.92 9.53 7.94
CA ARG A 203 4.00 10.12 6.98
C ARG A 203 4.25 9.57 5.59
N GLY A 204 3.20 9.15 4.88
CA GLY A 204 3.31 8.84 3.46
C GLY A 204 2.09 8.10 2.89
N PRO A 205 2.14 7.74 1.59
CA PRO A 205 1.04 7.07 0.93
C PRO A 205 0.90 5.64 1.46
N ILE A 206 -0.32 5.27 1.84
CA ILE A 206 -0.64 3.91 2.30
C ILE A 206 -1.60 3.20 1.34
N GLY A 207 -2.35 3.96 0.53
CA GLY A 207 -3.27 3.41 -0.43
C GLY A 207 -3.47 4.27 -1.67
N LEU A 208 -3.96 3.62 -2.73
CA LEU A 208 -4.17 4.18 -4.05
C LEU A 208 -5.55 3.75 -4.56
N ARG A 209 -6.21 4.59 -5.37
CA ARG A 209 -7.21 4.12 -6.33
C ARG A 209 -6.71 4.27 -7.75
N LEU A 210 -7.02 3.26 -8.54
CA LEU A 210 -6.53 3.11 -9.90
C LEU A 210 -7.71 3.06 -10.86
N PHE A 211 -7.49 3.56 -12.07
CA PHE A 211 -8.38 3.29 -13.20
C PHE A 211 -7.58 2.80 -14.39
N ARG A 212 -8.24 2.09 -15.31
CA ARG A 212 -7.70 1.82 -16.65
C ARG A 212 -8.59 2.42 -17.72
N CYS A 213 -7.99 2.74 -18.86
CA CYS A 213 -8.74 3.15 -20.03
C CYS A 213 -9.27 1.92 -20.77
N ARG A 214 -10.54 1.94 -21.19
CA ARG A 214 -11.07 0.96 -22.14
C ARG A 214 -10.80 1.39 -23.58
N ALA A 215 -10.92 0.45 -24.51
CA ALA A 215 -10.82 0.72 -25.95
C ALA A 215 -11.89 1.68 -26.47
N SER A 216 -12.91 1.99 -25.68
CA SER A 216 -13.95 3.01 -25.94
C SER A 216 -13.61 4.41 -25.40
N GLY A 217 -12.50 4.55 -24.66
CA GLY A 217 -12.15 5.79 -23.95
C GLY A 217 -12.88 5.99 -22.62
N THR A 218 -13.72 5.04 -22.22
CA THR A 218 -14.36 5.09 -20.90
C THR A 218 -13.41 4.55 -19.82
N PRO A 219 -13.36 5.16 -18.63
CA PRO A 219 -12.56 4.66 -17.53
C PRO A 219 -13.22 3.43 -16.90
N LEU A 220 -12.40 2.47 -16.48
CA LEU A 220 -12.78 1.41 -15.56
C LEU A 220 -12.07 1.66 -14.23
N LEU A 221 -12.84 1.97 -13.18
CA LEU A 221 -12.34 2.16 -11.82
C LEU A 221 -12.08 0.81 -11.15
N PHE A 222 -10.92 0.68 -10.51
CA PHE A 222 -10.60 -0.49 -9.69
C PHE A 222 -11.00 -0.26 -8.23
N GLY A 223 -11.58 -1.29 -7.60
CA GLY A 223 -11.97 -1.26 -6.18
C GLY A 223 -13.46 -1.05 -5.91
N ASP A 224 -14.28 -0.77 -6.94
CA ASP A 224 -15.73 -0.61 -6.81
C ASP A 224 -16.54 -1.82 -7.34
N GLU A 225 -15.86 -2.94 -7.60
CA GLU A 225 -16.41 -4.18 -8.19
C GLU A 225 -17.36 -4.96 -7.25
N GLY A 226 -17.87 -4.32 -6.19
CA GLY A 226 -18.94 -4.87 -5.36
C GLY A 226 -20.28 -5.04 -6.08
N VAL A 227 -20.39 -4.65 -7.35
CA VAL A 227 -21.64 -4.72 -8.13
C VAL A 227 -21.39 -5.42 -9.47
N ARG A 228 -21.63 -6.74 -9.47
CA ARG A 228 -21.78 -7.68 -10.61
C ARG A 228 -20.50 -8.20 -11.30
N GLY A 229 -20.12 -9.42 -10.91
CA GLY A 229 -19.89 -10.52 -11.85
C GLY A 229 -18.55 -10.59 -12.58
N VAL A 230 -17.58 -9.74 -12.29
CA VAL A 230 -16.20 -9.93 -12.77
C VAL A 230 -15.43 -10.66 -11.68
N THR A 231 -15.13 -11.93 -11.91
CA THR A 231 -14.29 -12.73 -11.01
C THR A 231 -12.82 -12.34 -11.17
N PRO A 232 -12.05 -12.17 -10.07
CA PRO A 232 -10.63 -11.84 -10.14
C PRO A 232 -9.78 -12.82 -10.95
N ASP A 233 -10.26 -14.06 -11.13
CA ASP A 233 -9.58 -15.10 -11.88
C ASP A 233 -9.57 -14.85 -13.41
N ASP A 234 -10.37 -13.90 -13.91
CA ASP A 234 -10.37 -13.49 -15.32
C ASP A 234 -9.31 -12.40 -15.66
N GLU A 235 -8.58 -11.88 -14.65
CA GLU A 235 -7.52 -10.86 -14.86
C GLU A 235 -6.09 -11.41 -14.81
N GLU A 236 -5.87 -12.67 -14.45
CA GLU A 236 -4.63 -13.37 -14.78
C GLU A 236 -4.76 -13.90 -16.22
N LEU A 237 -4.45 -13.06 -17.21
CA LEU A 237 -4.07 -13.60 -18.52
C LEU A 237 -2.97 -14.64 -18.25
N PRO A 238 -3.09 -15.89 -18.73
CA PRO A 238 -2.08 -16.90 -18.51
C PRO A 238 -0.73 -16.33 -18.93
N TYR A 239 0.24 -16.35 -18.00
CA TYR A 239 1.59 -15.85 -18.23
C TYR A 239 2.25 -16.48 -19.47
N GLU A 240 1.72 -17.61 -19.95
CA GLU A 240 2.21 -18.38 -21.10
C GLU A 240 1.87 -17.79 -22.48
N GLU A 241 0.95 -16.83 -22.61
CA GLU A 241 0.56 -16.30 -23.94
C GLU A 241 1.25 -14.98 -24.32
N LEU A 242 2.06 -14.42 -23.42
CA LEU A 242 2.97 -13.34 -23.75
C LEU A 242 4.32 -13.98 -24.06
N GLY A 243 4.54 -14.34 -25.33
CA GLY A 243 5.85 -14.66 -25.88
C GLY A 243 6.84 -13.51 -25.64
N TYR A 244 7.33 -13.41 -24.42
CA TYR A 244 8.69 -13.03 -24.17
C TYR A 244 9.48 -14.23 -24.68
N ASP A 245 9.90 -14.14 -25.94
CA ASP A 245 11.09 -14.86 -26.35
C ASP A 245 12.17 -14.43 -25.36
N ASP A 246 12.51 -15.36 -24.46
CA ASP A 246 13.56 -15.24 -23.45
C ASP A 246 14.94 -15.29 -24.15
N ASP A 247 15.08 -14.61 -25.29
CA ASP A 247 16.31 -14.46 -26.07
C ASP A 247 17.23 -13.40 -25.42
N PHE A 248 17.34 -13.46 -24.09
CA PHE A 248 18.37 -12.77 -23.32
C PHE A 248 19.35 -13.78 -22.70
N ASP A 249 19.59 -14.88 -23.42
CA ASP A 249 20.85 -15.60 -23.35
C ASP A 249 21.88 -14.85 -24.23
N ASP A 250 22.36 -13.71 -23.73
CA ASP A 250 23.69 -13.20 -24.12
C ASP A 250 24.70 -14.18 -23.51
N ASP A 251 24.96 -15.28 -24.22
CA ASP A 251 26.10 -16.18 -24.00
C ASP A 251 27.37 -15.40 -24.44
N PRO A 252 28.25 -14.96 -23.53
CA PRO A 252 29.44 -14.22 -23.90
C PRO A 252 30.64 -15.16 -23.91
N ASP A 253 30.56 -16.31 -24.57
CA ASP A 253 31.70 -17.23 -24.66
C ASP A 253 31.62 -18.01 -25.97
N GLU A 254 32.20 -17.47 -27.04
CA GLU A 254 32.93 -18.23 -28.07
C GLU A 254 33.41 -17.26 -29.16
N ASP A 255 34.73 -17.06 -29.21
CA ASP A 255 35.57 -16.88 -30.41
C ASP A 255 36.73 -15.90 -30.17
N ASP A 256 37.86 -16.45 -29.72
CA ASP A 256 39.18 -16.11 -30.27
C ASP A 256 40.21 -17.19 -29.85
N GLU A 257 39.95 -18.43 -30.24
CA GLU A 257 41.02 -19.34 -30.62
C GLU A 257 40.99 -19.51 -32.14
N LEU A 258 42.10 -19.13 -32.78
CA LEU A 258 42.77 -19.70 -33.95
C LEU A 258 43.63 -18.53 -34.49
N VAL A 259 44.94 -18.64 -34.65
CA VAL A 259 45.58 -19.43 -35.70
C VAL A 259 47.07 -19.53 -35.37
N THR A 260 47.61 -20.74 -35.61
CA THR A 260 49.00 -21.17 -35.83
C THR A 260 50.10 -20.12 -35.97
#